data_AF-A0A967CF32-F1
#
_entry.id   AF-A0A967CF32-F1
#
_cell.length_a   1.000
_cell.length_b   1.000
_cell.length_c   1.000
_cell.angle_alpha   90.00
_cell.angle_beta   90.00
_cell.angle_gamma   90.00
#
_symmetry.space_group_name_H-M   'P 1'
#
loop_
_entity.id
_entity.type
_entity.pdbx_description
1 polymer ?
#
loop_
_entity_poly.entity_id
_entity_poly.type
_entity_poly.pdbx_seq_one_letter_code
_entity_poly.pdbx_strand_id
1 'polypeptide(L)'
;MWCVSFPQVSQANKLDVQAQYDAALVCAVYHRMVAGALKASDAGALFDDAEVRAVNAWRETQALGRTLGMDDEALQWDWSDQLQVFNQMINFNYRNIRQLKVRYQDRCSGENLD
;
A
#
# COMPACT_ATOMS: atom_id res chain seq x y z
N MET A 1 -9.89 46.89 0.66
CA MET A 1 -8.80 46.00 0.21
C MET A 1 -9.16 44.61 0.70
N TRP A 2 -9.53 43.69 -0.20
CA TRP A 2 -10.05 42.37 0.14
C TRP A 2 -8.89 41.37 0.25
N CYS A 3 -8.63 40.84 1.44
CA CYS A 3 -7.71 39.72 1.64
C CYS A 3 -8.47 38.42 1.38
N VAL A 4 -8.29 37.83 0.20
CA VAL A 4 -8.78 36.49 -0.09
C VAL A 4 -7.81 35.50 0.55
N SER A 5 -8.23 34.85 1.63
CA SER A 5 -7.48 33.74 2.22
C SER A 5 -7.74 32.49 1.38
N PHE A 6 -6.79 32.09 0.54
CA PHE A 6 -6.77 30.76 -0.04
C PHE A 6 -6.38 29.76 1.06
N PRO A 7 -7.05 28.60 1.19
CA PRO A 7 -6.57 27.55 2.08
C PRO A 7 -5.30 26.97 1.48
N GLN A 8 -4.15 27.46 1.95
CA GLN A 8 -2.86 26.83 1.72
C GLN A 8 -2.88 25.49 2.46
N VAL A 9 -3.22 24.41 1.76
CA VAL A 9 -2.78 23.08 2.19
C VAL A 9 -1.26 23.15 2.23
N SER A 10 -0.69 23.18 3.43
CA SER A 10 0.75 23.39 3.61
C SER A 10 1.54 22.26 2.92
N GLN A 11 2.71 22.56 2.37
CA GLN A 11 3.56 21.53 1.76
C GLN A 11 3.88 20.38 2.73
N ALA A 12 3.93 20.66 4.04
CA ALA A 12 4.06 19.64 5.08
C ALA A 12 2.88 18.65 5.10
N ASN A 13 1.64 19.13 4.92
CA ASN A 13 0.47 18.27 4.84
C ASN A 13 0.48 17.41 3.57
N LYS A 14 1.01 17.93 2.47
CA LYS A 14 1.14 17.16 1.22
C LYS A 14 2.21 16.06 1.33
N LEU A 15 3.33 16.33 2.01
CA LEU A 15 4.38 15.35 2.27
C LEU A 15 3.88 14.22 3.20
N ASP A 16 3.08 14.55 4.20
CA ASP A 16 2.45 13.56 5.09
C ASP A 16 1.45 12.68 4.33
N VAL A 17 0.57 13.28 3.51
CA VAL A 17 -0.36 12.54 2.66
C VAL A 17 0.38 11.65 1.65
N GLN A 18 1.50 12.11 1.08
CA GLN A 18 2.31 11.28 0.19
C GLN A 18 2.91 10.07 0.92
N ALA A 19 3.47 10.25 2.12
CA ALA A 19 4.03 9.14 2.89
C ALA A 19 2.97 8.10 3.28
N GLN A 20 1.76 8.58 3.65
CA GLN A 20 0.61 7.71 3.92
C GLN A 20 0.16 6.97 2.65
N TYR A 21 0.12 7.66 1.51
CA TYR A 21 -0.22 7.07 0.22
C TYR A 21 0.75 5.94 -0.15
N ASP A 22 2.06 6.19 -0.07
CA ASP A 22 3.09 5.21 -0.38
C ASP A 22 2.98 3.98 0.55
N ALA A 23 2.66 4.19 1.84
CA ALA A 23 2.45 3.12 2.80
C ALA A 23 1.20 2.27 2.48
N ALA A 24 0.08 2.92 2.21
CA ALA A 24 -1.17 2.26 1.86
C ALA A 24 -1.02 1.43 0.57
N LEU A 25 -0.37 1.99 -0.46
CA LEU A 25 -0.11 1.31 -1.73
C LEU A 25 0.71 0.04 -1.52
N VAL A 26 1.81 0.14 -0.77
CA VAL A 26 2.67 -1.00 -0.42
C VAL A 26 1.88 -2.09 0.29
N CYS A 27 1.05 -1.72 1.27
CA CYS A 27 0.28 -2.70 2.03
C CYS A 27 -0.85 -3.34 1.22
N ALA A 28 -1.51 -2.59 0.34
CA ALA A 28 -2.53 -3.12 -0.54
C ALA A 28 -1.96 -4.18 -1.49
N VAL A 29 -0.82 -3.89 -2.12
CA VAL A 29 -0.12 -4.82 -3.01
C VAL A 29 0.39 -6.04 -2.24
N TYR A 30 1.01 -5.84 -1.08
CA TYR A 30 1.50 -6.94 -0.24
C TYR A 30 0.39 -7.91 0.16
N HIS A 31 -0.71 -7.41 0.73
CA HIS A 31 -1.82 -8.25 1.15
C HIS A 31 -2.49 -8.96 -0.03
N ARG A 32 -2.56 -8.32 -1.20
CA ARG A 32 -3.08 -8.97 -2.41
C ARG A 32 -2.21 -10.16 -2.85
N MET A 33 -0.90 -10.04 -2.73
CA MET A 33 0.05 -11.13 -3.02
C MET A 33 -0.06 -12.26 -1.98
N VAL A 34 -0.18 -11.92 -0.70
CA VAL A 34 -0.40 -12.90 0.38
C VAL A 34 -1.71 -13.66 0.16
N ALA A 35 -2.81 -12.97 -0.14
CA ALA A 35 -4.08 -13.60 -0.48
C ALA A 35 -3.94 -14.54 -1.69
N GLY A 36 -3.22 -14.12 -2.74
CA GLY A 36 -2.94 -14.98 -3.89
C GLY A 36 -2.20 -16.29 -3.51
N ALA A 37 -1.19 -16.19 -2.65
CA ALA A 37 -0.43 -17.34 -2.17
C ALA A 37 -1.25 -18.27 -1.27
N LEU A 38 -2.09 -17.71 -0.39
CA LEU A 38 -2.98 -18.46 0.50
C LEU A 38 -4.09 -19.18 -0.27
N LYS A 39 -4.65 -18.51 -1.29
CA LYS A 39 -5.63 -19.13 -2.22
C LYS A 39 -5.03 -20.32 -2.95
N ALA A 40 -3.77 -20.24 -3.39
CA ALA A 40 -3.07 -21.35 -4.03
C ALA A 40 -2.77 -22.52 -3.08
N SER A 41 -2.80 -22.28 -1.76
CA SER A 41 -2.50 -23.27 -0.72
C SER A 41 -3.74 -23.80 0.01
N ASP A 42 -4.95 -23.48 -0.48
CA ASP A 42 -6.25 -23.85 0.10
C ASP A 42 -6.46 -23.41 1.57
N ALA A 43 -5.82 -22.30 1.95
CA ALA A 43 -5.90 -21.75 3.30
C ALA A 43 -7.07 -20.75 3.46
N GLY A 44 -8.30 -21.24 3.28
CA GLY A 44 -9.52 -20.42 3.11
C GLY A 44 -9.70 -19.25 4.09
N ALA A 45 -9.70 -19.50 5.40
CA ALA A 45 -9.91 -18.43 6.39
C ALA A 45 -8.78 -17.38 6.41
N LEU A 46 -7.54 -17.78 6.14
CA LEU A 46 -6.41 -16.85 6.06
C LEU A 46 -6.45 -16.05 4.75
N PHE A 47 -6.94 -16.66 3.67
CA PHE A 47 -7.19 -15.98 2.41
C PHE A 47 -8.21 -14.86 2.59
N ASP A 48 -9.34 -15.13 3.26
CA ASP A 48 -10.40 -14.14 3.48
C ASP A 48 -9.87 -12.92 4.27
N ASP A 49 -9.10 -13.13 5.33
CA ASP A 49 -8.49 -12.03 6.10
C ASP A 49 -7.52 -11.21 5.25
N ALA A 50 -6.63 -11.87 4.49
CA ALA A 50 -5.69 -11.19 3.62
C ALA A 50 -6.39 -10.41 2.50
N GLU A 51 -7.50 -10.93 1.95
CA GLU A 51 -8.30 -10.24 0.94
C GLU A 51 -8.97 -8.99 1.51
N VAL A 52 -9.58 -9.07 2.69
CA VAL A 52 -10.18 -7.91 3.37
C VAL A 52 -9.13 -6.82 3.62
N ARG A 53 -7.94 -7.19 4.11
CA ARG A 53 -6.84 -6.24 4.32
C ARG A 53 -6.38 -5.58 3.02
N ALA A 54 -6.26 -6.35 1.94
CA ALA A 54 -5.90 -5.82 0.63
C ALA A 54 -6.92 -4.80 0.12
N VAL A 55 -8.22 -5.10 0.23
CA VAL A 55 -9.31 -4.21 -0.19
C VAL A 55 -9.32 -2.92 0.64
N ASN A 56 -9.14 -3.02 1.95
CA ASN A 56 -9.15 -1.85 2.83
C ASN A 56 -7.96 -0.92 2.55
N ALA A 57 -6.75 -1.47 2.44
CA ALA A 57 -5.55 -0.69 2.10
C ALA A 57 -5.65 -0.07 0.70
N TRP A 58 -6.28 -0.76 -0.27
CA TRP A 58 -6.51 -0.19 -1.59
C TRP A 58 -7.49 0.98 -1.56
N ARG A 59 -8.58 0.88 -0.80
CA ARG A 59 -9.52 2.00 -0.61
C ARG A 59 -8.85 3.22 -0.01
N GLU A 60 -7.98 3.02 0.97
CA GLU A 60 -7.17 4.07 1.57
C GLU A 60 -6.20 4.70 0.55
N THR A 61 -5.51 3.87 -0.24
CA THR A 61 -4.64 4.32 -1.34
C THR A 61 -5.40 5.21 -2.32
N GLN A 62 -6.59 4.79 -2.76
CA GLN A 62 -7.44 5.57 -3.66
C GLN A 62 -7.89 6.90 -3.04
N ALA A 63 -8.24 6.92 -1.76
CA ALA A 63 -8.65 8.14 -1.06
C ALA A 63 -7.50 9.15 -0.94
N LEU A 64 -6.31 8.68 -0.57
CA LEU A 64 -5.10 9.50 -0.44
C LEU A 64 -4.63 10.00 -1.82
N GLY A 65 -4.62 9.13 -2.84
CA GLY A 65 -4.25 9.51 -4.19
C GLY A 65 -5.16 10.58 -4.80
N ARG A 66 -6.47 10.51 -4.54
CA ARG A 66 -7.40 11.58 -4.93
C ARG A 66 -7.10 12.90 -4.22
N THR A 67 -6.67 12.85 -2.96
CA THR A 67 -6.22 14.04 -2.21
C THR A 67 -4.93 14.63 -2.82
N LEU A 68 -4.08 13.79 -3.40
CA LEU A 68 -2.88 14.19 -4.15
C LEU A 68 -3.18 14.69 -5.57
N GLY A 69 -4.42 14.55 -6.04
CA GLY A 69 -4.86 14.96 -7.38
C GLY A 69 -4.59 13.92 -8.47
N MET A 70 -4.42 12.65 -8.10
CA MET A 70 -4.23 11.55 -9.04
C MET A 70 -5.56 11.09 -9.63
N ASP A 71 -5.53 10.67 -10.90
CA ASP A 71 -6.64 10.00 -11.56
C ASP A 71 -6.52 8.47 -11.44
N ASP A 72 -7.56 7.76 -11.90
CA ASP A 72 -7.62 6.30 -11.80
C ASP A 72 -6.54 5.62 -12.66
N GLU A 73 -6.08 6.26 -13.74
CA GLU A 73 -4.99 5.75 -14.57
C GLU A 73 -3.67 5.79 -13.78
N ALA A 74 -3.31 6.93 -13.20
CA ALA A 74 -2.11 7.08 -12.39
C ALA A 74 -2.09 6.09 -11.20
N LEU A 75 -3.23 5.90 -10.53
CA LEU A 75 -3.36 4.91 -9.45
C LEU A 75 -3.12 3.48 -9.94
N GLN A 76 -3.61 3.14 -11.12
CA GLN A 76 -3.42 1.82 -11.72
C GLN A 76 -1.97 1.58 -12.15
N TRP A 77 -1.29 2.63 -12.64
CA TRP A 77 0.13 2.59 -12.96
C TRP A 77 0.99 2.35 -11.72
N ASP A 78 0.76 3.11 -10.64
CA ASP A 78 1.47 2.95 -9.37
C ASP A 78 1.26 1.56 -8.76
N TRP A 79 0.05 1.03 -8.82
CA TRP A 79 -0.24 -0.35 -8.42
C TRP A 79 0.60 -1.36 -9.22
N SER A 80 0.62 -1.20 -10.55
CA SER A 80 1.35 -2.12 -11.42
C SER A 80 2.86 -2.07 -11.18
N ASP A 81 3.42 -0.86 -11.02
CA ASP A 81 4.84 -0.66 -10.73
C ASP A 81 5.21 -1.28 -9.37
N GLN A 82 4.42 -1.00 -8.33
CA GLN A 82 4.67 -1.55 -7.00
C GLN A 82 4.57 -3.08 -6.99
N LEU A 83 3.62 -3.67 -7.72
CA LEU A 83 3.53 -5.12 -7.89
C LEU A 83 4.78 -5.69 -8.60
N GLN A 84 5.29 -5.00 -9.62
CA GLN A 84 6.52 -5.38 -10.30
C GLN A 84 7.73 -5.33 -9.35
N VAL A 85 7.85 -4.29 -8.52
CA VAL A 85 8.89 -4.17 -7.48
C VAL A 85 8.84 -5.36 -6.52
N PHE A 86 7.65 -5.71 -6.00
CA PHE A 86 7.52 -6.86 -5.11
C PHE A 86 7.89 -8.19 -5.80
N ASN A 87 7.44 -8.40 -7.03
CA ASN A 87 7.79 -9.60 -7.80
C ASN A 87 9.30 -9.71 -8.02
N GLN A 88 9.96 -8.60 -8.38
CA GLN A 88 11.42 -8.55 -8.51
C GLN A 88 12.10 -8.83 -7.16
N MET A 89 11.67 -8.20 -6.07
CA MET A 89 12.25 -8.42 -4.75
C MET A 89 12.14 -9.87 -4.30
N ILE A 90 10.99 -10.51 -4.52
CA ILE A 90 10.77 -11.94 -4.25
C ILE A 90 11.72 -12.80 -5.10
N ASN A 91 11.82 -12.52 -6.40
CA ASN A 91 12.63 -13.30 -7.33
C ASN A 91 14.14 -13.11 -7.14
N PHE A 92 14.61 -11.93 -6.72
CA PHE A 92 16.04 -11.66 -6.48
C PHE A 92 16.49 -12.04 -5.08
N ASN A 93 15.62 -11.95 -4.05
CA ASN A 93 16.00 -12.17 -2.66
C ASN A 93 15.61 -13.55 -2.12
N TYR A 94 15.69 -14.63 -2.92
CA TYR A 94 15.34 -15.99 -2.46
C TYR A 94 15.98 -16.38 -1.11
N ARG A 95 17.19 -15.89 -0.77
CA ARG A 95 17.83 -16.12 0.54
C ARG A 95 17.27 -15.26 1.69
N ASN A 96 16.78 -14.05 1.41
CA ASN A 96 16.31 -13.08 2.42
C ASN A 96 14.79 -12.84 2.39
N ILE A 97 14.06 -13.61 1.58
CA ILE A 97 12.61 -13.45 1.37
C ILE A 97 11.81 -13.53 2.68
N ARG A 98 12.28 -14.31 3.66
CA ARG A 98 11.65 -14.39 4.99
C ARG A 98 11.74 -13.06 5.74
N GLN A 99 12.90 -12.39 5.74
CA GLN A 99 13.08 -11.10 6.41
C GLN A 99 12.27 -10.00 5.72
N LEU A 100 12.21 -10.02 4.39
CA LEU A 100 11.38 -9.09 3.63
C LEU A 100 9.89 -9.28 3.96
N LYS A 101 9.41 -10.52 3.96
CA LYS A 101 8.02 -10.83 4.32
C LYS A 101 7.66 -10.37 5.73
N VAL A 102 8.55 -10.58 6.70
CA VAL A 102 8.37 -10.12 8.10
C VAL A 102 8.31 -8.60 8.15
N ARG A 103 9.25 -7.88 7.53
CA ARG A 103 9.24 -6.41 7.52
C ARG A 103 7.95 -5.82 6.96
N TYR A 104 7.42 -6.38 5.87
CA TYR A 104 6.14 -5.93 5.31
C TYR A 104 4.96 -6.35 6.17
N GLN A 105 5.02 -7.52 6.79
CA GLN A 105 4.00 -7.96 7.74
C GLN A 105 3.94 -7.01 8.95
N ASP A 106 5.07 -6.67 9.56
CA ASP A 106 5.13 -5.74 10.70
C ASP A 106 4.57 -4.37 10.30
N ARG A 107 5.03 -3.84 9.16
CA ARG A 107 4.54 -2.55 8.63
C ARG A 107 3.03 -2.55 8.34
N CYS A 108 2.48 -3.65 7.84
CA CYS A 108 1.09 -3.70 7.34
C CYS A 108 0.10 -4.36 8.31
N SER A 109 0.56 -4.97 9.38
CA SER A 109 -0.28 -5.53 10.45
C SER A 109 -0.80 -4.45 11.41
N GLY A 110 -0.16 -3.26 11.42
CA GLY A 110 -0.41 -2.22 12.41
C GLY A 110 0.24 -2.52 13.78
N GLU A 111 0.96 -3.63 13.91
CA GLU A 111 1.81 -3.91 15.06
C GLU A 111 3.13 -3.16 14.86
N ASN A 112 3.19 -1.92 15.38
CA ASN A 112 4.47 -1.33 15.71
C ASN A 112 5.15 -2.27 16.71
N LEU A 113 6.14 -3.03 16.24
CA LEU A 113 7.11 -3.63 17.15
C LEU A 113 7.96 -2.49 17.70
N ASP A 114 7.53 -1.96 18.85
CA ASP A 114 8.40 -1.21 19.77
C ASP A 114 9.66 -2.03 20.14
#